data_AF-A0A973IHC9-F1
#
_entry.id   AF-A0A973IHC9-F1
#
_cell.length_a   1.000
_cell.length_b   1.000
_cell.length_c   1.000
_cell.angle_alpha   90.00
_cell.angle_beta   90.00
_cell.angle_gamma   90.00
#
_symmetry.space_group_name_H-M   'P 1'
#
loop_
_entity.id
_entity.type
_entity.pdbx_description
1 polymer ?
#
loop_
_entity_poly.entity_id
_entity_poly.type
_entity_poly.pdbx_seq_one_letter_code
_entity_poly.pdbx_strand_id
1 'polypeptide(L)'
;LAWPGQLALTLGEGRGAWHAHGTWRGLDTHWTISGGDLDALDLSRLPLALVARWEGQLDVTLRGRRCLASHGALTASSVTLLTPTRVALGHARLQLRCRGGTPELRLNLEQGQALALSLTLEPDGGRGELRGRIADSHPLAEWRRRLDPDASGERLEHHFRW
;
A
#
# COMPACT_ATOMS: atom_id res chain seq x y z
N LEU A 1 7.95 -19.22 29.04
CA LEU A 1 7.20 -19.22 27.76
C LEU A 1 8.17 -18.90 26.64
N ALA A 2 8.70 -19.91 25.96
CA ALA A 2 9.53 -19.71 24.79
C ALA A 2 8.61 -19.31 23.63
N TRP A 3 8.72 -18.08 23.16
CA TRP A 3 8.04 -17.67 21.94
C TRP A 3 8.53 -18.55 20.79
N PRO A 4 7.63 -19.12 19.96
CA PRO A 4 8.07 -19.85 18.79
C PRO A 4 8.89 -18.90 17.92
N GLY A 5 10.08 -19.31 17.52
CA GLY A 5 10.95 -18.54 16.62
C GLY A 5 10.37 -18.37 15.21
N GLN A 6 9.09 -18.69 15.01
CA GLN A 6 8.34 -18.58 13.78
C GLN A 6 6.86 -18.30 14.05
N LEU A 7 6.21 -17.62 13.11
CA LEU A 7 4.79 -17.30 13.12
C LEU A 7 4.28 -17.40 11.69
N ALA A 8 3.16 -18.10 11.49
CA ALA A 8 2.44 -18.11 10.24
C ALA A 8 1.03 -17.54 10.48
N LEU A 9 0.65 -16.56 9.68
CA LEU A 9 -0.65 -15.92 9.71
C LEU A 9 -1.30 -16.05 8.34
N THR A 10 -2.60 -16.36 8.34
CA THR A 10 -3.45 -16.36 7.16
C THR A 10 -4.63 -15.46 7.45
N LEU A 11 -4.89 -14.48 6.59
CA LEU A 11 -6.02 -13.57 6.71
C LEU A 11 -6.90 -13.70 5.46
N GLY A 12 -8.18 -14.00 5.64
CA GLY A 12 -9.10 -14.35 4.56
C GLY A 12 -9.12 -15.84 4.24
N GLU A 13 -9.81 -16.21 3.17
CA GLU A 13 -10.06 -17.60 2.79
C GLU A 13 -9.79 -17.85 1.30
N GLY A 14 -9.56 -19.13 0.96
CA GLY A 14 -9.42 -19.58 -0.42
C GLY A 14 -8.25 -18.91 -1.16
N ARG A 15 -8.46 -18.63 -2.45
CA ARG A 15 -7.42 -18.01 -3.30
C ARG A 15 -7.16 -16.54 -2.94
N GLY A 16 -8.04 -15.90 -2.17
CA GLY A 16 -7.95 -14.50 -1.76
C GLY A 16 -7.19 -14.25 -0.47
N ALA A 17 -6.72 -15.30 0.20
CA ALA A 17 -6.08 -15.15 1.50
C ALA A 17 -4.69 -14.48 1.41
N TRP A 18 -4.45 -13.54 2.32
CA TRP A 18 -3.12 -13.04 2.63
C TRP A 18 -2.35 -14.08 3.44
N HIS A 19 -1.07 -14.24 3.14
CA HIS A 19 -0.19 -15.08 3.93
C HIS A 19 0.99 -14.24 4.43
N ALA A 20 1.25 -14.29 5.74
CA ALA A 20 2.41 -13.70 6.35
C ALA A 20 3.17 -14.75 7.17
N HIS A 21 4.47 -14.84 6.94
CA HIS A 21 5.34 -15.75 7.67
C HIS A 21 6.50 -14.97 8.27
N GLY A 22 6.63 -15.00 9.60
CA GLY A 22 7.69 -14.36 10.36
C GLY A 22 8.62 -15.41 10.97
N THR A 23 9.92 -15.15 10.96
CA THR A 23 10.92 -15.93 11.71
C THR A 23 11.82 -15.01 12.52
N TRP A 24 12.23 -15.48 13.70
CA TRP A 24 13.07 -14.75 14.65
C TRP A 24 14.39 -15.47 14.83
N ARG A 25 15.49 -14.73 14.72
CA ARG A 25 16.86 -15.18 15.00
C ARG A 25 17.53 -14.15 15.91
N GLY A 26 17.41 -14.35 17.21
CA GLY A 26 17.82 -13.34 18.20
C GLY A 26 16.94 -12.09 18.09
N LEU A 27 17.55 -10.92 17.83
CA LEU A 27 16.84 -9.64 17.62
C LEU A 27 16.42 -9.42 16.16
N ASP A 28 16.92 -10.24 15.25
CA ASP A 28 16.63 -10.12 13.83
C ASP A 28 15.34 -10.90 13.52
N THR A 29 14.46 -10.27 12.75
CA THR A 29 13.19 -10.84 12.30
C THR A 29 13.14 -10.79 10.78
N HIS A 30 12.64 -11.85 10.17
CA HIS A 30 12.43 -11.92 8.74
C HIS A 30 10.97 -12.24 8.47
N TRP A 31 10.34 -11.42 7.65
CA TRP A 31 8.94 -11.53 7.28
C TRP A 31 8.79 -11.68 5.79
N THR A 32 7.97 -12.65 5.39
CA THR A 32 7.50 -12.83 4.03
C THR A 32 5.99 -12.60 4.02
N ILE A 33 5.51 -11.69 3.17
CA ILE A 33 4.10 -11.35 2.99
C ILE A 33 3.74 -11.61 1.53
N SER A 34 2.67 -12.34 1.27
CA SER A 34 2.28 -12.71 -0.09
C SER A 34 0.79 -12.61 -0.34
N GLY A 35 0.49 -12.12 -1.55
CA GLY A 35 -0.83 -12.05 -2.15
C GLY A 35 -1.91 -11.40 -1.30
N GLY A 36 -3.16 -11.57 -1.72
CA GLY A 36 -4.34 -11.35 -0.90
C GLY A 36 -5.30 -10.30 -1.45
N ASP A 37 -6.58 -10.52 -1.21
CA ASP A 37 -7.64 -9.61 -1.61
C ASP A 37 -7.83 -8.53 -0.52
N LEU A 38 -8.10 -7.28 -0.92
CA LEU A 38 -8.29 -6.19 0.06
C LEU A 38 -9.55 -6.36 0.93
N ASP A 39 -10.51 -7.18 0.51
CA ASP A 39 -11.71 -7.50 1.28
C ASP A 39 -11.43 -8.33 2.53
N ALA A 40 -10.30 -9.04 2.57
CA ALA A 40 -9.82 -9.78 3.75
C ALA A 40 -9.23 -8.86 4.83
N LEU A 41 -9.04 -7.56 4.54
CA LEU A 41 -8.50 -6.59 5.48
C LEU A 41 -9.63 -5.71 6.03
N ASP A 42 -9.63 -5.47 7.34
CA ASP A 42 -10.53 -4.47 7.94
C ASP A 42 -10.02 -3.06 7.61
N LEU A 43 -10.61 -2.49 6.56
CA LEU A 43 -10.35 -1.12 6.10
C LEU A 43 -11.43 -0.14 6.57
N SER A 44 -12.27 -0.50 7.55
CA SER A 44 -13.38 0.35 8.02
C SER A 44 -12.95 1.71 8.57
N ARG A 45 -11.68 1.82 8.97
CA ARG A 45 -11.08 3.08 9.45
C ARG A 45 -10.58 3.98 8.32
N LEU A 46 -10.53 3.50 7.08
CA LEU A 46 -10.16 4.32 5.94
C LEU A 46 -11.40 5.05 5.40
N PRO A 47 -11.30 6.34 5.04
CA PRO A 47 -12.41 7.08 4.47
C PRO A 47 -12.76 6.65 3.03
N LEU A 48 -12.09 5.63 2.50
CA LEU A 48 -12.18 5.15 1.12
C LEU A 48 -12.23 3.62 1.12
N ALA A 49 -13.16 3.07 0.33
CA ALA A 49 -13.24 1.63 0.10
C ALA A 49 -12.56 1.27 -1.23
N LEU A 50 -11.61 0.34 -1.19
CA LEU A 50 -10.86 -0.12 -2.35
C LEU A 50 -11.10 -1.61 -2.56
N VAL A 51 -11.18 -2.01 -3.83
CA VAL A 51 -11.14 -3.42 -4.22
C VAL A 51 -9.91 -3.63 -5.09
N ALA A 52 -9.08 -4.58 -4.67
CA ALA A 52 -7.91 -5.03 -5.41
C ALA A 52 -7.54 -6.44 -4.96
N ARG A 53 -6.98 -7.20 -5.90
CA ARG A 53 -6.32 -8.47 -5.63
C ARG A 53 -4.82 -8.27 -5.76
N TRP A 54 -4.10 -8.48 -4.69
CA TRP A 54 -2.65 -8.40 -4.67
C TRP A 54 -2.03 -9.77 -4.96
N GLU A 55 -0.97 -9.74 -5.74
CA GLU A 55 -0.19 -10.91 -6.14
C GLU A 55 1.30 -10.61 -5.98
N GLY A 56 2.09 -11.66 -5.84
CA GLY A 56 3.53 -11.56 -5.59
C GLY A 56 3.88 -11.69 -4.11
N GLN A 57 5.09 -11.25 -3.78
CA GLN A 57 5.69 -11.44 -2.47
C GLN A 57 6.53 -10.23 -2.10
N LEU A 58 6.48 -9.89 -0.82
CA LEU A 58 7.31 -8.89 -0.18
C LEU A 58 8.05 -9.54 0.98
N ASP A 59 9.38 -9.44 0.95
CA ASP A 59 10.25 -9.92 2.01
C ASP A 59 10.86 -8.72 2.74
N VAL A 60 10.90 -8.75 4.07
CA VAL A 60 11.51 -7.71 4.89
C VAL A 60 12.26 -8.30 6.07
N THR A 61 13.49 -7.82 6.27
CA THR A 61 14.33 -8.18 7.40
C THR A 61 14.48 -6.97 8.31
N LEU A 62 14.15 -7.12 9.59
CA LEU A 62 14.19 -6.08 10.61
C LEU A 62 15.11 -6.48 11.77
N ARG A 63 15.70 -5.50 12.44
CA ARG A 63 16.30 -5.63 13.78
C ARG A 63 15.54 -4.73 14.73
N GLY A 64 14.69 -5.30 15.57
CA GLY A 64 13.66 -4.52 16.27
C GLY A 64 12.78 -3.77 15.26
N ARG A 65 12.76 -2.43 15.31
CA ARG A 65 12.04 -1.56 14.34
C ARG A 65 12.87 -1.16 13.12
N ARG A 66 14.18 -1.42 13.14
CA ARG A 66 15.08 -0.98 12.07
C ARG A 66 14.99 -1.92 10.87
N CYS A 67 14.66 -1.38 9.72
CA CYS A 67 14.66 -2.07 8.43
C CYS A 67 16.10 -2.30 7.95
N LEU A 68 16.51 -3.57 7.86
CA LEU A 68 17.81 -3.97 7.35
C LEU A 68 17.77 -4.21 5.84
N ALA A 69 16.79 -4.96 5.37
CA ALA A 69 16.61 -5.28 3.96
C ALA A 69 15.12 -5.46 3.60
N SER A 70 14.77 -5.13 2.37
CA SER A 70 13.44 -5.41 1.81
C SER A 70 13.57 -5.76 0.33
N HIS A 71 12.81 -6.75 -0.11
CA HIS A 71 12.85 -7.27 -1.46
C HIS A 71 11.45 -7.62 -1.95
N GLY A 72 11.30 -7.65 -3.27
CA GLY A 72 10.02 -7.98 -3.91
C GLY A 72 9.05 -6.80 -3.99
N ALA A 73 7.81 -7.15 -4.29
CA ALA A 73 6.68 -6.24 -4.41
C ALA A 73 5.39 -7.06 -4.43
N LEU A 74 4.32 -6.43 -3.98
CA LEU A 74 2.97 -6.88 -4.28
C LEU A 74 2.44 -6.04 -5.44
N THR A 75 1.73 -6.67 -6.37
CA THR A 75 1.12 -5.99 -7.51
C THR A 75 -0.35 -6.32 -7.61
N ALA A 76 -1.17 -5.35 -8.00
CA ALA A 76 -2.56 -5.57 -8.34
C ALA A 76 -2.77 -5.19 -9.81
N SER A 77 -3.32 -6.11 -10.60
CA SER A 77 -3.63 -5.86 -12.02
C SER A 77 -4.82 -4.91 -12.18
N SER A 78 -5.69 -4.82 -11.19
CA SER A 78 -6.81 -3.89 -11.15
C SER A 78 -7.05 -3.40 -9.73
N VAL A 79 -7.13 -2.09 -9.58
CA VAL A 79 -7.59 -1.42 -8.37
C VAL A 79 -8.80 -0.57 -8.73
N THR A 80 -9.86 -0.72 -7.95
CA THR A 80 -11.08 0.06 -8.12
C THR A 80 -11.41 0.77 -6.81
N LEU A 81 -11.63 2.09 -6.89
CA LEU A 81 -12.22 2.85 -5.81
C LEU A 81 -13.74 2.66 -5.83
N LEU A 82 -14.26 2.17 -4.72
CA LEU A 82 -15.68 2.00 -4.48
C LEU A 82 -16.29 3.32 -4.00
N THR A 83 -16.77 4.11 -4.95
CA THR A 83 -17.71 5.22 -4.70
C THR A 83 -19.06 4.86 -5.35
N PRO A 84 -20.13 5.66 -5.20
CA PRO A 84 -21.40 5.41 -5.89
C PRO A 84 -21.22 5.14 -7.40
N THR A 85 -20.28 5.85 -8.02
CA THR A 85 -19.75 5.51 -9.35
C THR A 85 -18.38 4.86 -9.17
N ARG A 86 -18.23 3.58 -9.54
CA ARG A 86 -16.93 2.90 -9.42
C ARG A 86 -15.87 3.59 -10.28
N VAL A 87 -14.72 3.89 -9.69
CA VAL A 87 -13.61 4.54 -10.40
C VAL A 87 -12.45 3.56 -10.51
N ALA A 88 -12.10 3.18 -11.74
CA ALA A 88 -10.93 2.36 -11.99
C ALA A 88 -9.66 3.19 -11.79
N LEU A 89 -8.73 2.68 -10.97
CA LEU A 89 -7.41 3.28 -10.70
C LEU A 89 -6.28 2.60 -11.48
N GLY A 90 -6.60 1.55 -12.23
CA GLY A 90 -5.65 0.81 -13.05
C GLY A 90 -4.83 -0.19 -12.25
N HIS A 91 -3.53 -0.24 -12.51
CA HIS A 91 -2.59 -1.16 -11.89
C HIS A 91 -1.99 -0.55 -10.63
N ALA A 92 -1.62 -1.40 -9.66
CA ALA A 92 -0.90 -0.96 -8.48
C ALA A 92 0.36 -1.78 -8.22
N ARG A 93 1.34 -1.14 -7.59
CA ARG A 93 2.57 -1.77 -7.11
C ARG A 93 2.88 -1.25 -5.71
N LEU A 94 2.95 -2.17 -4.75
CA LEU A 94 3.27 -1.93 -3.36
C LEU A 94 4.66 -2.48 -3.05
N GLN A 95 5.51 -1.66 -2.45
CA GLN A 95 6.87 -2.01 -2.07
C GLN A 95 7.18 -1.46 -0.68
N LEU A 96 8.11 -2.11 0.00
CA LEU A 96 8.77 -1.59 1.19
C LEU A 96 10.19 -1.20 0.84
N ARG A 97 10.68 -0.09 1.39
CA ARG A 97 12.05 0.38 1.21
C ARG A 97 12.72 0.53 2.57
N CYS A 98 13.88 -0.09 2.73
CA CYS A 98 14.74 0.17 3.88
C CYS A 98 15.66 1.35 3.57
N ARG A 99 15.64 2.40 4.40
CA ARG A 99 16.56 3.54 4.33
C ARG A 99 17.45 3.66 5.59
N GLY A 100 17.75 2.53 6.23
CA GLY A 100 18.59 2.47 7.44
C GLY A 100 17.88 2.77 8.76
N GLY A 101 16.58 3.11 8.72
CA GLY A 101 15.69 3.30 9.87
C GLY A 101 14.41 2.48 9.71
N THR A 102 13.26 3.03 10.09
CA THR A 102 11.93 2.44 9.88
C THR A 102 11.68 2.15 8.40
N PRO A 103 10.97 1.07 8.04
CA PRO A 103 10.56 0.85 6.66
C PRO A 103 9.68 1.98 6.12
N GLU A 104 9.92 2.37 4.87
CA GLU A 104 9.05 3.27 4.10
C GLU A 104 8.15 2.41 3.19
N LEU A 105 6.83 2.57 3.30
CA LEU A 105 5.89 1.92 2.41
C LEU A 105 5.69 2.80 1.17
N ARG A 106 5.79 2.22 -0.02
CA ARG A 106 5.55 2.91 -1.28
C ARG A 106 4.50 2.19 -2.10
N LEU A 107 3.42 2.89 -2.43
CA LEU A 107 2.35 2.45 -3.31
C LEU A 107 2.36 3.31 -4.57
N ASN A 108 2.49 2.70 -5.74
CA ASN A 108 2.27 3.38 -7.02
C ASN A 108 0.96 2.88 -7.64
N LEU A 109 0.18 3.79 -8.23
CA LEU A 109 -1.06 3.54 -8.95
C LEU A 109 -0.96 4.14 -10.34
N GLU A 110 -1.27 3.37 -11.37
CA GLU A 110 -1.09 3.78 -12.77
C GLU A 110 -2.25 3.31 -13.65
N GLN A 111 -2.80 4.23 -14.45
CA GLN A 111 -3.80 3.93 -15.48
C GLN A 111 -3.42 4.64 -16.77
N GLY A 112 -2.53 4.00 -17.55
CA GLY A 112 -2.03 4.54 -18.81
C GLY A 112 -1.54 5.98 -18.68
N GLN A 113 -2.02 6.86 -19.55
CA GLN A 113 -1.74 8.30 -19.48
C GLN A 113 -2.82 9.09 -18.70
N ALA A 114 -3.80 8.44 -18.09
CA ALA A 114 -4.87 9.13 -17.37
C ALA A 114 -4.55 9.33 -15.87
N LEU A 115 -3.78 8.42 -15.28
CA LEU A 115 -3.47 8.43 -13.85
C LEU A 115 -2.06 7.90 -13.59
N ALA A 116 -1.29 8.62 -12.77
CA ALA A 116 -0.03 8.13 -12.23
C ALA A 116 0.19 8.75 -10.84
N LEU A 117 -0.02 7.98 -9.78
CA LEU A 117 0.10 8.42 -8.39
C LEU A 117 1.14 7.57 -7.65
N SER A 118 1.90 8.20 -6.76
CA SER A 118 2.85 7.59 -5.86
C SER A 118 2.53 8.06 -4.45
N LEU A 119 2.19 7.14 -3.58
CA LEU A 119 2.00 7.34 -2.15
C LEU A 119 3.21 6.75 -1.41
N THR A 120 3.79 7.54 -0.52
CA THR A 120 4.87 7.15 0.38
C THR A 120 4.37 7.32 1.81
N LEU A 121 4.53 6.31 2.68
CA LEU A 121 4.17 6.36 4.10
C LEU A 121 5.36 5.99 4.97
N GLU A 122 5.59 6.80 6.01
CA GLU A 122 6.56 6.57 7.08
C GLU A 122 5.80 6.21 8.38
N PRO A 123 5.67 4.91 8.74
CA PRO A 123 4.80 4.46 9.83
C PRO A 123 5.17 5.04 11.20
N ASP A 124 6.46 5.13 11.52
CA ASP A 124 6.92 5.57 12.84
C ASP A 124 6.76 7.08 13.06
N GLY A 125 6.72 7.86 11.97
CA GLY A 125 6.53 9.30 12.02
C GLY A 125 5.08 9.75 11.86
N GLY A 126 4.19 8.83 11.45
CA GLY A 126 2.83 9.17 11.02
C GLY A 126 2.84 10.20 9.89
N ARG A 127 3.76 10.06 8.92
CA ARG A 127 3.95 11.02 7.82
C ARG A 127 3.76 10.37 6.47
N GLY A 128 3.14 11.10 5.55
CA GLY A 128 2.88 10.63 4.20
C GLY A 128 3.05 11.70 3.15
N GLU A 129 3.39 11.25 1.95
CA GLU A 129 3.48 12.07 0.74
C GLU A 129 2.67 11.37 -0.36
N LEU A 130 1.70 12.06 -0.92
CA LEU A 130 0.99 11.66 -2.13
C LEU A 130 1.40 12.62 -3.25
N ARG A 131 1.94 12.07 -4.34
CA ARG A 131 2.35 12.86 -5.49
C ARG A 131 1.97 12.20 -6.81
N GLY A 132 1.90 12.98 -7.87
CA GLY A 132 1.77 12.45 -9.22
C GLY A 132 0.92 13.33 -10.12
N ARG A 133 0.14 12.66 -10.97
CA ARG A 133 -0.71 13.30 -11.98
C ARG A 133 -2.05 12.58 -12.11
N ILE A 134 -3.11 13.37 -12.22
CA ILE A 134 -4.48 12.95 -12.54
C ILE A 134 -4.88 13.78 -13.76
N ALA A 135 -5.10 13.13 -14.91
CA ALA A 135 -5.54 13.83 -16.11
C ALA A 135 -6.92 14.49 -15.88
N ASP A 136 -7.18 15.64 -16.50
CA ASP A 136 -8.46 16.34 -16.32
C ASP A 136 -9.67 15.51 -16.79
N SER A 137 -9.44 14.59 -17.73
CA SER A 137 -10.43 13.64 -18.24
C SER A 137 -10.67 12.44 -17.31
N HIS A 138 -9.84 12.24 -16.28
CA HIS A 138 -9.96 11.10 -15.38
C HIS A 138 -11.05 11.36 -14.32
N PRO A 139 -11.89 10.38 -13.95
CA PRO A 139 -12.98 10.60 -12.98
C PRO A 139 -12.52 11.13 -11.62
N LEU A 140 -11.30 10.77 -11.17
CA LEU A 140 -10.74 11.33 -9.92
C LEU A 140 -10.47 12.84 -9.97
N ALA A 141 -10.32 13.46 -11.15
CA ALA A 141 -10.08 14.90 -11.24
C ALA A 141 -11.29 15.69 -10.70
N GLU A 142 -12.51 15.18 -10.93
CA GLU A 142 -13.73 15.77 -10.38
C GLU A 142 -13.78 15.64 -8.85
N TRP A 143 -13.47 14.45 -8.32
CA TRP A 143 -13.38 14.22 -6.88
C TRP A 143 -12.36 15.13 -6.22
N ARG A 144 -11.20 15.32 -6.84
CA ARG A 144 -10.16 16.23 -6.35
C ARG A 144 -10.66 17.66 -6.23
N ARG A 145 -11.31 18.19 -7.28
CA ARG A 145 -11.88 19.55 -7.28
C ARG A 145 -12.99 19.75 -6.24
N ARG A 146 -13.72 18.69 -5.89
CA ARG A 146 -14.76 18.77 -4.84
C ARG A 146 -14.16 18.83 -3.44
N LEU A 147 -13.04 18.14 -3.21
CA LEU A 147 -12.36 18.11 -1.92
C LEU A 147 -11.46 19.34 -1.72
N ASP A 148 -10.87 19.83 -2.80
CA ASP A 148 -10.00 20.99 -2.83
C ASP A 148 -10.37 21.84 -4.07
N PRO A 149 -11.26 22.85 -3.91
CA PRO A 149 -11.69 23.73 -4.99
C PRO A 149 -10.54 24.50 -5.66
N ASP A 150 -9.44 24.72 -4.94
CA ASP A 150 -8.28 25.46 -5.43
C ASP A 150 -7.30 24.55 -6.20
N ALA A 151 -7.54 23.23 -6.20
CA ALA A 151 -6.69 22.26 -6.90
C ALA A 151 -6.79 22.42 -8.42
N SER A 152 -5.87 23.20 -8.99
CA SER A 152 -5.74 23.44 -10.43
C SER A 152 -4.67 22.55 -11.10
N GLY A 153 -4.88 22.23 -12.38
CA GLY A 153 -3.92 21.48 -13.22
C GLY A 153 -3.79 19.99 -12.88
N GLU A 154 -3.13 19.21 -13.73
CA GLU A 154 -3.13 17.74 -13.57
C GLU A 154 -2.22 17.22 -12.46
N ARG A 155 -1.27 18.03 -11.97
CA ARG A 155 -0.28 17.60 -10.98
C ARG A 155 -0.87 17.62 -9.58
N LEU A 156 -0.41 16.69 -8.76
CA LEU A 156 -0.76 16.58 -7.36
C LEU A 156 0.52 16.39 -6.54
N GLU A 157 0.63 17.14 -5.45
CA GLU A 157 1.64 16.93 -4.42
C GLU A 157 1.02 17.34 -3.08
N HIS A 158 0.98 16.40 -2.15
CA HIS A 158 0.35 16.59 -0.85
C HIS A 158 1.14 15.87 0.24
N HIS A 159 1.48 16.59 1.28
CA HIS A 159 2.14 16.07 2.47
C HIS A 159 1.15 16.07 3.62
N PHE A 160 1.06 14.97 4.36
CA PHE A 160 0.07 14.82 5.44
C PHE A 160 0.64 14.07 6.63
N ARG A 161 -0.08 14.16 7.76
CA ARG A 161 0.22 13.47 9.02
C ARG A 161 -1.04 12.79 9.57
N TRP A 162 -0.87 11.69 10.30
CA TRP A 162 -1.95 10.97 10.98
C TRP A 162 -1.51 10.44 12.35
#